data_AF-A0A5S4GGW0-F1
#
_entry.id   AF-A0A5S4GGW0-F1
#
_cell.length_a   1.000
_cell.length_b   1.000
_cell.length_c   1.000
_cell.angle_alpha   90.00
_cell.angle_beta   90.00
_cell.angle_gamma   90.00
#
_symmetry.space_group_name_H-M   'P 1'
#
loop_
_entity.id
_entity.type
_entity.pdbx_description
1 polymer ?
#
loop_
_entity_poly.entity_id
_entity_poly.type
_entity_poly.pdbx_seq_one_letter_code
_entity_poly.pdbx_strand_id
1 'polypeptide(L)'
;MGRPGGWRVTTYYTALESLYDGKRKAVRGCTRFHCSHGKEPLGSYPEDFLKVVQMEGSGRITAGPQRGRYLNWSHSVGFWLDDTTRDSQGRPLKAWASAAADKSVLARGQRFAIVGCGEDAHGRPIEGPVCEAFREARWTVTDLFRPGYGGENHADVYIGEEKGSRLSESPFYTTLNRATLGSS
;
A
#
# COMPACT_ATOMS: atom_id res chain seq x y z
N MET A 1 -11.36 8.58 -17.46
CA MET A 1 -11.97 8.19 -16.16
C MET A 1 -12.07 9.45 -15.31
N GLY A 2 -13.24 10.07 -15.18
CA GLY A 2 -13.32 11.41 -14.56
C GLY A 2 -12.65 12.51 -15.39
N ARG A 3 -12.47 13.70 -14.80
CA ARG A 3 -11.89 14.88 -15.46
C ARG A 3 -10.34 14.81 -15.52
N PRO A 4 -9.70 15.26 -16.61
CA PRO A 4 -8.27 15.49 -16.64
C PRO A 4 -7.81 16.41 -15.51
N GLY A 5 -6.70 16.06 -14.88
CA GLY A 5 -6.16 16.79 -13.74
C GLY A 5 -7.01 16.75 -12.48
N GLY A 6 -8.00 15.85 -12.41
CA GLY A 6 -8.95 15.75 -11.31
C GLY A 6 -8.62 14.69 -10.26
N TRP A 7 -7.53 13.94 -10.43
CA TRP A 7 -7.21 12.81 -9.56
C TRP A 7 -6.13 13.13 -8.54
N ARG A 8 -6.29 12.55 -7.35
CA ARG A 8 -5.19 12.31 -6.41
C ARG A 8 -4.78 10.85 -6.51
N VAL A 9 -3.50 10.57 -6.72
CA VAL A 9 -2.96 9.22 -6.61
C VAL A 9 -1.94 9.19 -5.50
N THR A 10 -2.12 8.33 -4.51
CA THR A 10 -1.11 8.07 -3.47
C THR A 10 -0.42 6.74 -3.75
N THR A 11 0.69 6.51 -3.07
CA THR A 11 1.47 5.28 -3.20
C THR A 11 1.61 4.60 -1.85
N TYR A 12 1.57 3.27 -1.84
CA TYR A 12 1.79 2.48 -0.64
C TYR A 12 2.68 1.26 -0.94
N TYR A 13 3.30 0.70 0.08
CA TYR A 13 4.31 -0.35 -0.05
C TYR A 13 4.26 -1.38 1.08
N THR A 14 5.06 -2.45 0.95
CA THR A 14 5.26 -3.43 2.02
C THR A 14 6.61 -3.20 2.68
N ALA A 15 6.60 -2.91 3.98
CA ALA A 15 7.80 -2.67 4.77
C ALA A 15 8.65 -3.95 4.90
N LEU A 16 9.97 -3.83 5.02
CA LEU A 16 10.88 -4.93 5.31
C LEU A 16 11.46 -4.78 6.73
N GLU A 17 11.13 -5.70 7.66
CA GLU A 17 11.46 -5.57 9.10
C GLU A 17 12.93 -5.19 9.35
N SER A 18 13.88 -5.76 8.59
CA SER A 18 15.31 -5.53 8.78
C SER A 18 15.77 -4.09 8.54
N LEU A 19 14.93 -3.25 7.93
CA LEU A 19 15.21 -1.84 7.69
C LEU A 19 14.77 -0.94 8.84
N TYR A 20 14.23 -1.51 9.93
CA TYR A 20 13.69 -0.79 11.07
C TYR A 20 14.35 -1.30 12.35
N ASP A 21 14.68 -0.37 13.25
CA ASP A 21 15.59 -0.61 14.39
C ASP A 21 15.02 -0.13 15.72
N GLY A 22 13.76 0.33 15.74
CA GLY A 22 13.07 0.75 16.94
C GLY A 22 12.97 -0.37 17.99
N LYS A 23 12.67 0.04 19.23
CA LYS A 23 12.48 -0.88 20.35
C LYS A 23 11.42 -1.93 19.99
N ARG A 24 11.73 -3.21 20.23
CA ARG A 24 10.79 -4.30 19.95
C ARG A 24 9.58 -4.23 20.88
N LYS A 25 8.37 -4.29 20.31
CA LYS A 25 7.09 -4.35 21.01
C LYS A 25 6.39 -5.66 20.71
N ALA A 26 5.85 -6.29 21.75
CA ALA A 26 5.02 -7.47 21.61
C ALA A 26 3.73 -7.13 20.86
N VAL A 27 3.39 -7.95 19.87
CA VAL A 27 2.19 -7.81 19.05
C VAL A 27 1.27 -8.98 19.32
N ARG A 28 -0.02 -8.68 19.43
CA ARG A 28 -1.09 -9.66 19.49
C ARG A 28 -2.02 -9.46 18.31
N GLY A 29 -2.64 -10.55 17.86
CA GLY A 29 -3.53 -10.52 16.72
C GLY A 29 -3.98 -11.92 16.32
N CYS A 30 -4.25 -12.07 15.03
CA CYS A 30 -4.70 -13.31 14.43
C CYS A 30 -3.53 -14.09 13.82
N THR A 31 -3.46 -15.39 14.04
CA THR A 31 -2.41 -16.24 13.44
C THR A 31 -2.64 -16.56 11.95
N ARG A 32 -3.79 -16.13 11.42
CA ARG A 32 -4.27 -16.34 10.03
C ARG A 32 -5.26 -15.25 9.60
N PHE A 33 -5.43 -15.08 8.29
CA PHE A 33 -6.28 -14.06 7.63
C PHE A 33 -7.76 -14.02 8.10
N HIS A 34 -8.35 -15.17 8.44
CA HIS A 34 -9.75 -15.25 8.89
C HIS A 34 -9.89 -15.22 10.42
N CYS A 35 -9.75 -14.02 10.98
CA CYS A 35 -10.04 -13.71 12.38
C CYS A 35 -10.22 -12.19 12.53
N SER A 36 -10.83 -11.70 13.60
CA SER A 36 -10.96 -10.27 13.90
C SER A 36 -10.55 -10.02 15.34
N HIS A 37 -9.65 -9.04 15.54
CA HIS A 37 -9.11 -8.60 16.82
C HIS A 37 -8.62 -9.74 17.73
N GLY A 38 -7.89 -10.69 17.12
CA GLY A 38 -7.28 -11.81 17.83
C GLY A 38 -6.34 -11.35 18.95
N LYS A 39 -6.14 -12.22 19.95
CA LYS A 39 -5.31 -11.94 21.13
C LYS A 39 -4.06 -12.81 21.20
N GLU A 40 -3.82 -13.62 20.17
CA GLU A 40 -2.69 -14.54 20.11
C GLU A 40 -1.37 -13.78 19.96
N PRO A 41 -0.29 -14.21 20.62
CA PRO A 41 1.01 -13.60 20.44
C PRO A 41 1.51 -13.84 19.02
N LEU A 42 1.78 -12.77 18.28
CA LEU A 42 2.32 -12.85 16.91
C LEU A 42 3.84 -12.69 16.85
N GLY A 43 4.46 -12.32 17.97
CA GLY A 43 5.89 -12.02 18.09
C GLY A 43 6.12 -10.64 18.67
N SER A 44 7.37 -10.21 18.68
CA SER A 44 7.76 -8.84 19.05
C SER A 44 8.55 -8.24 17.92
N TYR A 45 8.22 -7.02 17.46
CA TYR A 45 8.82 -6.40 16.28
C TYR A 45 9.20 -4.94 16.56
N PRO A 46 10.14 -4.33 15.80
CA PRO A 46 10.51 -2.93 15.96
C PRO A 46 9.28 -2.01 15.92
N GLU A 47 9.17 -1.06 16.85
CA GLU A 47 8.00 -0.18 16.95
C GLU A 47 7.77 0.67 15.70
N ASP A 48 8.84 1.15 15.09
CA ASP A 48 8.84 1.90 13.84
C ASP A 48 8.38 1.04 12.65
N PHE A 49 8.81 -0.22 12.57
CA PHE A 49 8.24 -1.18 11.62
C PHE A 49 6.72 -1.34 11.82
N LEU A 50 6.26 -1.51 13.07
CA LEU A 50 4.83 -1.65 13.36
C LEU A 50 4.01 -0.44 12.93
N LYS A 51 4.52 0.78 13.14
CA LYS A 51 3.86 2.00 12.67
C LYS A 51 3.69 1.97 11.16
N VAL A 52 4.72 1.58 10.41
CA VAL A 52 4.63 1.47 8.95
C VAL A 52 3.63 0.38 8.54
N VAL A 53 3.65 -0.80 9.18
CA VAL A 53 2.65 -1.85 8.90
C VAL A 53 1.23 -1.34 9.14
N GLN A 54 1.00 -0.49 10.14
CA GLN A 54 -0.33 0.09 10.38
C GLN A 54 -0.70 1.17 9.37
N MET A 55 0.27 1.92 8.83
CA MET A 55 0.01 2.95 7.82
C MET A 55 -0.19 2.34 6.42
N GLU A 56 0.70 1.44 6.03
CA GLU A 56 0.80 0.88 4.67
C GLU A 56 0.06 -0.47 4.53
N GLY A 57 -0.32 -1.08 5.65
CA GLY A 57 -1.12 -2.30 5.72
C GLY A 57 -0.33 -3.62 5.79
N SER A 58 0.97 -3.62 5.46
CA SER A 58 1.76 -4.86 5.41
C SER A 58 3.24 -4.66 5.69
N GLY A 59 3.88 -5.67 6.28
CA GLY A 59 5.32 -5.75 6.41
C GLY A 59 5.84 -7.18 6.43
N ARG A 60 6.97 -7.41 5.77
CA ARG A 60 7.65 -8.70 5.72
C ARG A 60 8.58 -8.87 6.92
N ILE A 61 8.39 -9.98 7.61
CA ILE A 61 9.17 -10.37 8.78
C ILE A 61 10.49 -11.00 8.31
N THR A 62 11.60 -10.55 8.87
CA THR A 62 12.96 -10.97 8.46
C THR A 62 13.69 -11.74 9.55
N ALA A 63 13.22 -11.69 10.79
CA ALA A 63 13.85 -12.34 11.93
C ALA A 63 12.88 -13.18 12.78
N GLY A 64 13.45 -14.05 13.61
CA GLY A 64 12.70 -14.86 14.57
C GLY A 64 11.84 -15.96 13.96
N PRO A 65 10.91 -16.55 14.74
CA PRO A 65 10.15 -17.74 14.33
C PRO A 65 9.20 -17.53 13.16
N GLN A 66 8.82 -16.28 12.87
CA GLN A 66 7.89 -15.92 11.79
C GLN A 66 8.63 -15.38 10.56
N ARG A 67 9.96 -15.52 10.49
CA ARG A 67 10.78 -15.08 9.36
C ARG A 67 10.21 -15.57 8.03
N GLY A 68 10.13 -14.67 7.06
CA GLY A 68 9.61 -14.92 5.71
C GLY A 68 8.10 -14.71 5.58
N ARG A 69 7.36 -14.66 6.69
CA ARG A 69 5.93 -14.37 6.72
C ARG A 69 5.67 -12.88 6.71
N TYR A 70 4.41 -12.52 6.54
CA TYR A 70 3.92 -11.15 6.51
C TYR A 70 3.12 -10.85 7.78
N LEU A 71 3.45 -9.74 8.42
CA LEU A 71 2.61 -9.10 9.41
C LEU A 71 1.74 -8.09 8.67
N ASN A 72 0.44 -8.35 8.62
CA ASN A 72 -0.52 -7.48 7.97
C ASN A 72 -1.36 -6.75 9.03
N TRP A 73 -1.96 -5.62 8.65
CA TRP A 73 -2.82 -4.85 9.53
C TRP A 73 -3.97 -4.20 8.77
N SER A 74 -5.12 -4.13 9.44
CA SER A 74 -6.23 -3.30 9.03
C SER A 74 -7.03 -2.91 10.26
N HIS A 75 -7.79 -1.83 10.18
CA HIS A 75 -8.56 -1.39 11.34
C HIS A 75 -9.70 -2.35 11.72
N SER A 76 -10.27 -3.12 10.79
CA SER A 76 -11.35 -4.08 11.08
C SER A 76 -10.87 -5.43 11.61
N VAL A 77 -9.59 -5.73 11.44
CA VAL A 77 -8.99 -7.01 11.83
C VAL A 77 -7.99 -6.85 12.97
N GLY A 78 -7.28 -5.73 13.05
CA GLY A 78 -6.04 -5.63 13.80
C GLY A 78 -4.90 -6.30 13.04
N PHE A 79 -3.89 -6.79 13.76
CA PHE A 79 -2.76 -7.50 13.15
C PHE A 79 -3.11 -8.96 12.82
N TRP A 80 -2.55 -9.47 11.72
CA TRP A 80 -2.54 -10.91 11.46
C TRP A 80 -1.27 -11.38 10.74
N LEU A 81 -0.97 -12.67 10.90
CA LEU A 81 0.10 -13.34 10.17
C LEU A 81 -0.42 -14.00 8.89
N ASP A 82 0.41 -13.96 7.86
CA ASP A 82 0.11 -14.52 6.55
C ASP A 82 1.38 -14.89 5.79
N ASP A 83 1.23 -15.61 4.68
CA ASP A 83 2.36 -16.02 3.82
C ASP A 83 2.52 -15.07 2.62
N THR A 84 1.63 -14.08 2.50
CA THR A 84 1.66 -13.04 1.46
C THR A 84 0.97 -11.76 1.96
N THR A 85 1.23 -10.64 1.30
CA THR A 85 0.31 -9.48 1.32
C THR A 85 -1.02 -9.90 0.69
N ARG A 86 -2.15 -9.31 1.10
CA ARG A 86 -3.46 -9.66 0.53
C ARG A 86 -4.28 -8.42 0.18
N ASP A 87 -4.94 -8.44 -0.98
CA ASP A 87 -6.08 -7.60 -1.29
C ASP A 87 -7.31 -8.05 -0.47
N SER A 88 -8.40 -7.29 -0.52
CA SER A 88 -9.65 -7.66 0.16
C SER A 88 -10.34 -8.95 -0.33
N GLN A 89 -9.85 -9.60 -1.40
CA GLN A 89 -10.27 -10.95 -1.82
C GLN A 89 -9.29 -12.03 -1.36
N GLY A 90 -8.26 -11.66 -0.60
CA GLY A 90 -7.25 -12.58 -0.13
C GLY A 90 -6.18 -12.90 -1.17
N ARG A 91 -6.04 -12.14 -2.26
CA ARG A 91 -5.04 -12.41 -3.31
C ARG A 91 -3.77 -11.55 -3.11
N PRO A 92 -2.59 -12.03 -3.50
CA PRO A 92 -1.35 -11.25 -3.42
C PRO A 92 -1.42 -9.90 -4.12
N LEU A 93 -0.88 -8.85 -3.48
CA LEU A 93 -0.65 -7.57 -4.13
C LEU A 93 0.52 -7.71 -5.12
N LYS A 94 0.39 -7.04 -6.28
CA LYS A 94 1.41 -7.04 -7.33
C LYS A 94 1.98 -5.64 -7.49
N ALA A 95 3.29 -5.50 -7.28
CA ALA A 95 3.98 -4.22 -7.46
C ALA A 95 3.72 -3.67 -8.87
N TRP A 96 3.48 -2.36 -8.97
CA TRP A 96 3.23 -1.68 -10.24
C TRP A 96 2.01 -2.18 -11.03
N ALA A 97 1.06 -2.84 -10.35
CA ALA A 97 -0.14 -3.39 -10.96
C ALA A 97 -1.37 -3.39 -10.04
N SER A 98 -1.20 -3.54 -8.73
CA SER A 98 -2.29 -3.47 -7.75
C SER A 98 -2.59 -2.03 -7.37
N ALA A 99 -3.88 -1.71 -7.27
CA ALA A 99 -4.37 -0.44 -6.76
C ALA A 99 -5.58 -0.63 -5.84
N ALA A 100 -5.84 0.40 -5.03
CA ALA A 100 -7.03 0.56 -4.23
C ALA A 100 -7.79 1.83 -4.65
N ALA A 101 -9.11 1.80 -4.58
CA ALA A 101 -9.95 2.97 -4.79
C ALA A 101 -11.27 2.82 -4.02
N ASP A 102 -12.00 3.92 -3.84
CA ASP A 102 -13.37 3.83 -3.36
C ASP A 102 -14.24 3.21 -4.48
N LYS A 103 -15.12 2.27 -4.12
CA LYS A 103 -15.99 1.57 -5.08
C LYS A 103 -16.86 2.55 -5.88
N SER A 104 -17.24 3.69 -5.27
CA SER A 104 -18.01 4.75 -5.93
C SER A 104 -17.21 5.55 -6.95
N VAL A 105 -15.88 5.46 -6.92
CA VAL A 105 -14.94 6.20 -7.76
C VAL A 105 -14.38 5.30 -8.87
N LEU A 106 -13.82 4.15 -8.53
CA LEU A 106 -13.42 3.10 -9.48
C LEU A 106 -13.94 1.76 -8.98
N ALA A 107 -14.65 1.05 -9.86
CA ALA A 107 -15.13 -0.28 -9.54
C ALA A 107 -13.96 -1.25 -9.32
N ARG A 108 -14.14 -2.24 -8.45
CA ARG A 108 -13.19 -3.35 -8.34
C ARG A 108 -13.01 -4.04 -9.70
N GLY A 109 -11.78 -4.39 -10.03
CA GLY A 109 -11.42 -4.98 -11.32
C GLY A 109 -11.28 -3.96 -12.45
N GLN A 110 -11.66 -2.69 -12.21
CA GLN A 110 -11.40 -1.62 -13.16
C GLN A 110 -9.90 -1.48 -13.37
N ARG A 111 -9.51 -1.44 -14.64
CA ARG A 111 -8.14 -1.18 -15.07
C ARG A 111 -7.99 0.29 -15.43
N PHE A 112 -6.83 0.86 -15.12
CA PHE A 112 -6.49 2.23 -15.48
C PHE A 112 -4.99 2.43 -15.70
N ALA A 113 -4.67 3.49 -16.42
CA ALA A 113 -3.31 4.00 -16.58
C ALA A 113 -3.25 5.44 -16.07
N ILE A 114 -2.12 5.81 -15.47
CA ILE A 114 -1.82 7.22 -15.19
C ILE A 114 -1.27 7.79 -16.49
N VAL A 115 -1.94 8.77 -17.08
CA VAL A 115 -1.52 9.37 -18.36
C VAL A 115 -0.95 10.78 -18.21
N GLY A 116 -1.12 11.38 -17.03
CA GLY A 116 -0.44 12.60 -16.60
C GLY A 116 -0.27 12.59 -15.09
N CYS A 117 0.94 12.91 -14.63
CA CYS A 117 1.32 12.77 -13.21
C CYS A 117 1.05 14.02 -12.37
N GLY A 118 0.86 15.18 -13.00
CA GLY A 118 0.60 16.42 -12.29
C GLY A 118 1.76 16.82 -11.35
N GLU A 119 1.44 17.05 -10.09
CA GLU A 119 2.33 17.66 -9.09
C GLU A 119 2.47 16.79 -7.83
N ASP A 120 3.56 16.96 -7.10
CA ASP A 120 3.80 16.31 -5.82
C ASP A 120 2.95 16.91 -4.68
N ALA A 121 3.14 16.41 -3.45
CA ALA A 121 2.47 16.92 -2.26
C ALA A 121 2.80 18.40 -1.92
N HIS A 122 3.85 18.96 -2.52
CA HIS A 122 4.29 20.35 -2.33
C HIS A 122 3.95 21.23 -3.54
N GLY A 123 3.17 20.73 -4.52
CA GLY A 123 2.79 21.48 -5.72
C GLY A 123 3.91 21.62 -6.76
N ARG A 124 4.97 20.81 -6.68
CA ARG A 124 6.05 20.80 -7.67
C ARG A 124 5.75 19.76 -8.74
N PRO A 125 6.11 19.98 -10.02
CA PRO A 125 5.96 18.96 -11.04
C PRO A 125 6.66 17.65 -10.66
N ILE A 126 6.00 16.52 -10.92
CA ILE A 126 6.62 15.20 -10.71
C ILE A 126 7.82 15.06 -11.65
N GLU A 127 8.95 14.59 -11.10
CA GLU A 127 10.18 14.38 -11.87
C GLU A 127 9.94 13.46 -13.06
N GLY A 128 10.53 13.80 -14.21
CA GLY A 128 10.29 13.09 -15.48
C GLY A 128 10.44 11.56 -15.38
N PRO A 129 11.58 11.03 -14.89
CA PRO A 129 11.76 9.58 -14.74
C PRO A 129 10.74 8.91 -13.81
N VAL A 130 10.32 9.62 -12.75
CA VAL A 130 9.30 9.13 -11.80
C VAL A 130 7.95 9.06 -12.50
N CYS A 131 7.59 10.12 -13.23
CA CYS A 131 6.35 10.16 -13.97
C CYS A 131 6.27 9.08 -15.06
N GLU A 132 7.36 8.87 -15.81
CA GLU A 132 7.40 7.81 -16.83
C GLU A 132 7.14 6.42 -16.22
N ALA A 133 7.75 6.09 -15.07
CA ALA A 133 7.48 4.82 -14.39
C ALA A 133 5.99 4.64 -14.05
N PHE A 134 5.32 5.68 -13.55
CA PHE A 134 3.88 5.64 -13.28
C PHE A 134 3.03 5.51 -14.56
N ARG A 135 3.48 6.11 -15.67
CA ARG A 135 2.80 6.06 -16.98
C ARG A 135 2.97 4.73 -17.70
N GLU A 136 4.08 4.04 -17.49
CA GLU A 136 4.32 2.70 -18.03
C GLU A 136 3.48 1.63 -17.31
N ALA A 137 3.23 1.82 -16.02
CA ALA A 137 2.46 0.90 -15.21
C ALA A 137 0.98 0.79 -15.67
N ARG A 138 0.38 -0.37 -15.39
CA ARG A 138 -1.04 -0.65 -15.67
C ARG A 138 -1.68 -1.18 -14.41
N TRP A 139 -2.63 -0.42 -13.89
CA TRP A 139 -3.19 -0.63 -12.57
C TRP A 139 -4.53 -1.33 -12.65
N THR A 140 -4.79 -2.20 -11.69
CA THR A 140 -6.08 -2.86 -11.49
C THR A 140 -6.53 -2.60 -10.07
N VAL A 141 -7.77 -2.12 -9.90
CA VAL A 141 -8.37 -1.95 -8.56
C VAL A 141 -8.64 -3.32 -7.96
N THR A 142 -7.71 -3.80 -7.14
CA THR A 142 -7.78 -5.09 -6.45
C THR A 142 -8.30 -4.95 -5.04
N ASP A 143 -8.08 -3.80 -4.43
CA ASP A 143 -8.52 -3.49 -3.07
C ASP A 143 -9.47 -2.27 -3.02
N LEU A 144 -10.17 -2.10 -1.91
CA LEU A 144 -11.09 -0.99 -1.71
C LEU A 144 -10.68 -0.21 -0.47
N PHE A 145 -10.73 1.12 -0.57
CA PHE A 145 -10.67 1.95 0.64
C PHE A 145 -11.83 1.61 1.57
N ARG A 146 -11.64 1.84 2.87
CA ARG A 146 -12.80 1.97 3.75
C ARG A 146 -13.68 3.11 3.23
N PRO A 147 -15.01 2.95 3.19
CA PRO A 147 -15.92 4.01 2.77
C PRO A 147 -15.61 5.32 3.50
N GLY A 148 -15.44 6.41 2.75
CA GLY A 148 -15.13 7.74 3.29
C GLY A 148 -13.63 8.09 3.40
N TYR A 149 -12.71 7.15 3.14
CA TYR A 149 -11.26 7.42 3.11
C TYR A 149 -10.72 7.70 1.70
N GLY A 150 -11.42 7.28 0.65
CA GLY A 150 -11.02 7.59 -0.73
C GLY A 150 -11.29 9.05 -1.10
N GLY A 151 -12.43 9.62 -0.69
CA GLY A 151 -12.84 10.93 -1.23
C GLY A 151 -13.08 10.88 -2.75
N GLU A 152 -13.35 12.03 -3.35
CA GLU A 152 -13.64 12.12 -4.78
C GLU A 152 -12.35 11.97 -5.61
N ASN A 153 -12.35 11.05 -6.59
CA ASN A 153 -11.24 10.83 -7.53
C ASN A 153 -9.87 10.52 -6.88
N HIS A 154 -9.82 9.59 -5.91
CA HIS A 154 -8.58 9.09 -5.31
C HIS A 154 -8.34 7.62 -5.65
N ALA A 155 -7.09 7.30 -6.00
CA ALA A 155 -6.58 5.95 -6.05
C ALA A 155 -5.29 5.81 -5.22
N ASP A 156 -5.05 4.66 -4.62
CA ASP A 156 -3.78 4.29 -4.00
C ASP A 156 -3.11 3.22 -4.85
N VAL A 157 -1.83 3.36 -5.17
CA VAL A 157 -1.12 2.42 -6.04
C VAL A 157 0.02 1.71 -5.31
N TYR A 158 0.10 0.40 -5.48
CA TYR A 158 1.08 -0.42 -4.76
C TYR A 158 2.42 -0.44 -5.51
N ILE A 159 3.45 0.16 -4.92
CA ILE A 159 4.78 0.28 -5.54
C ILE A 159 5.72 -0.89 -5.22
N GLY A 160 5.34 -1.77 -4.29
CA GLY A 160 6.02 -3.04 -4.04
C GLY A 160 6.50 -3.24 -2.61
N GLU A 161 7.42 -4.18 -2.44
CA GLU A 161 8.07 -4.50 -1.16
C GLU A 161 9.46 -3.85 -1.11
N GLU A 162 9.83 -3.32 0.05
CA GLU A 162 11.17 -2.79 0.30
C GLU A 162 12.26 -3.83 0.10
N LYS A 163 13.40 -3.40 -0.46
CA LYS A 163 14.57 -4.26 -0.70
C LYS A 163 15.83 -3.44 -0.48
N GLY A 164 16.61 -3.79 0.55
CA GLY A 164 17.89 -3.15 0.85
C GLY A 164 17.82 -1.71 1.37
N SER A 165 16.83 -0.91 0.95
CA SER A 165 16.57 0.45 1.39
C SER A 165 15.08 0.70 1.59
N ARG A 166 14.75 1.73 2.38
CA ARG A 166 13.37 2.12 2.67
C ARG A 166 12.70 2.74 1.45
N LEU A 167 11.48 2.32 1.13
CA LEU A 167 10.72 2.91 0.03
C LEU A 167 10.18 4.29 0.41
N SER A 168 10.01 4.59 1.70
CA SER A 168 9.64 5.93 2.16
C SER A 168 10.64 7.04 1.79
N GLU A 169 11.87 6.66 1.45
CA GLU A 169 12.94 7.56 1.03
C GLU A 169 13.10 7.57 -0.51
N SER A 170 12.32 6.74 -1.21
CA SER A 170 12.31 6.66 -2.67
C SER A 170 11.46 7.79 -3.26
N PRO A 171 11.85 8.36 -4.42
CA PRO A 171 10.99 9.31 -5.13
C PRO A 171 9.66 8.69 -5.60
N PHE A 172 9.54 7.35 -5.62
CA PHE A 172 8.29 6.66 -5.92
C PHE A 172 7.30 6.65 -4.75
N TYR A 173 7.72 6.95 -3.52
CA TYR A 173 6.81 7.18 -2.41
C TYR A 173 6.36 8.64 -2.44
N THR A 174 5.31 8.91 -3.21
CA THR A 174 4.86 10.26 -3.53
C THR A 174 3.35 10.33 -3.69
N THR A 175 2.82 11.55 -3.76
CA THR A 175 1.43 11.81 -4.13
C THR A 175 1.42 12.51 -5.48
N LEU A 176 0.66 11.98 -6.43
CA LEU A 176 0.37 12.61 -7.71
C LEU A 176 -0.94 13.40 -7.58
N ASN A 177 -0.83 14.68 -7.27
CA ASN A 177 -1.94 15.62 -7.27
C ASN A 177 -2.22 16.10 -8.69
N ARG A 178 -3.50 16.37 -8.98
CA ARG A 178 -3.94 16.78 -10.32
C ARG A 178 -3.48 15.79 -11.40
N ALA A 179 -3.48 14.51 -11.06
CA ALA A 179 -3.18 13.45 -11.99
C ALA A 179 -4.34 13.26 -12.98
N THR A 180 -4.05 12.63 -14.10
CA THR A 180 -5.04 12.23 -15.11
C THR A 180 -5.02 10.73 -15.28
N LEU A 181 -6.19 10.09 -15.12
CA LEU A 181 -6.37 8.67 -15.37
C LEU A 181 -7.02 8.40 -16.73
N GLY A 182 -6.40 7.52 -17.50
CA GLY A 182 -6.88 7.00 -18.78
C GLY A 182 -7.20 5.51 -18.71
N SER A 183 -7.84 5.00 -19.76
CA SER A 183 -8.05 3.56 -19.94
C SER A 183 -6.71 2.85 -20.14
N SER A 184 -6.59 1.66 -19.52
CA SER A 184 -5.47 0.73 -19.66
C SER A 184 -5.77 -0.35 -20.70
#